data_AF-A0A843RQG8-F1
#
_entry.id   AF-A0A843RQG8-F1
#
_cell.length_a   1.000
_cell.length_b   1.000
_cell.length_c   1.000
_cell.angle_alpha   90.00
_cell.angle_beta   90.00
_cell.angle_gamma   90.00
#
_symmetry.space_group_name_H-M   'P 1'
#
loop_
_entity.id
_entity.type
_entity.pdbx_description
1 polymer ?
#
loop_
_entity_poly.entity_id
_entity_poly.type
_entity_poly.pdbx_seq_one_letter_code
_entity_poly.pdbx_strand_id
1 'polypeptide(L)' 'RIRGDHHIFSKFGVEEIINLQPQGSKAKPYQVKQARGVIVKYRLSGEEDEK' A
#
# COMPACT_ATOMS: atom_id res chain seq x y z
N ARG A 1 -3.54 -0.66 11.59
CA ARG A 1 -3.62 -1.56 12.77
C ARG A 1 -2.53 -2.61 12.65
N ILE A 2 -1.78 -2.92 13.71
CA ILE A 2 -0.73 -3.94 13.70
C ILE A 2 -1.17 -5.12 14.59
N ARG A 3 -1.09 -6.35 14.08
CA ARG A 3 -1.31 -7.60 14.83
C ARG A 3 -0.17 -8.56 14.45
N GLY A 4 0.82 -8.71 15.33
CA GLY A 4 2.07 -9.38 14.98
C GLY A 4 2.78 -8.65 13.82
N ASP A 5 3.37 -9.40 12.88
CA ASP A 5 4.09 -8.81 11.74
C ASP A 5 3.16 -8.23 10.66
N HIS A 6 1.85 -8.39 10.78
CA HIS A 6 0.89 -7.87 9.82
C HIS A 6 0.63 -6.39 10.04
N HIS A 7 0.87 -5.61 8.98
CA HIS A 7 0.63 -4.19 8.91
C HIS A 7 -0.54 -3.92 7.97
N ILE A 8 -1.65 -3.43 8.52
CA ILE A 8 -2.83 -3.04 7.75
C ILE A 8 -2.78 -1.53 7.49
N PHE A 9 -2.81 -1.17 6.22
CA PHE A 9 -2.83 0.19 5.68
C PHE A 9 -4.19 0.50 5.04
N SER A 10 -4.67 1.70 5.29
CA SER A 10 -5.88 2.26 4.70
C SER A 10 -5.68 3.77 4.54
N LYS A 11 -6.23 4.36 3.48
CA LYS A 11 -6.17 5.80 3.21
C LYS A 11 -7.58 6.30 2.85
N PHE A 12 -7.97 7.47 3.36
CA PHE A 12 -9.23 8.09 2.97
C PHE A 12 -9.24 8.35 1.45
N GLY A 13 -10.37 8.02 0.78
CA GLY A 13 -10.49 8.11 -0.68
C GLY A 13 -9.87 6.93 -1.45
N VAL A 14 -9.32 5.92 -0.76
CA VAL A 14 -8.85 4.66 -1.35
C VAL A 14 -9.68 3.53 -0.75
N GLU A 15 -10.36 2.77 -1.60
CA GLU A 15 -11.25 1.69 -1.16
C GLU A 15 -10.47 0.46 -0.69
N GLU A 16 -9.31 0.22 -1.29
CA GLU A 16 -8.47 -0.94 -1.03
C GLU A 16 -7.73 -0.81 0.29
N ILE A 17 -7.96 -1.79 1.15
CA ILE A 17 -7.17 -2.00 2.36
C ILE A 17 -6.01 -2.93 2.01
N ILE A 18 -4.79 -2.48 2.27
CA ILE A 18 -3.57 -3.24 2.00
C ILE A 18 -3.07 -3.88 3.29
N ASN A 19 -2.93 -5.19 3.29
CA ASN A 19 -2.32 -5.94 4.39
C ASN A 19 -0.93 -6.42 3.97
N LEU A 20 0.10 -5.85 4.56
CA LEU A 20 1.49 -6.23 4.32
C LEU A 20 1.99 -7.10 5.47
N GLN A 21 2.52 -8.26 5.10
CA GLN A 21 3.29 -9.13 5.97
C GLN A 21 4.72 -9.16 5.46
N PRO A 22 5.71 -8.73 6.26
CA PRO A 22 7.11 -8.80 5.87
C PRO A 22 7.55 -10.25 5.74
N GLN A 23 8.47 -10.50 4.80
CA GLN A 23 9.27 -11.71 4.72
C GLN A 23 10.71 -11.29 5.02
N GLY A 24 11.09 -11.35 6.30
CA GLY A 24 12.34 -10.74 6.78
C GLY A 24 12.31 -9.21 6.60
N SER A 25 13.28 -8.65 5.89
CA SER A 25 13.35 -7.21 5.57
C SER A 25 12.68 -6.82 4.25
N LYS A 26 12.02 -7.76 3.56
CA LYS A 26 11.44 -7.54 2.22
C LYS A 26 9.94 -7.81 2.18
N ALA A 27 9.27 -7.17 1.23
CA ALA A 27 7.90 -7.53 0.87
C ALA A 27 7.90 -8.71 -0.12
N LYS A 28 6.82 -9.50 -0.11
CA LYS A 28 6.63 -10.57 -1.09
C LYS A 28 6.28 -9.95 -2.46
N PRO A 29 6.74 -10.48 -3.60
CA PRO A 29 6.52 -9.86 -4.92
C PRO A 29 5.05 -9.54 -5.25
N TYR A 30 4.11 -10.38 -4.81
CA TYR A 30 2.69 -10.13 -5.02
C TYR A 30 2.17 -8.92 -4.23
N GLN A 31 2.72 -8.66 -3.04
CA GLN A 31 2.36 -7.49 -2.24
C GLN A 31 2.83 -6.19 -2.91
N VAL A 32 4.01 -6.24 -3.54
CA VAL A 32 4.51 -5.13 -4.36
C VAL A 32 3.57 -4.89 -5.56
N LYS A 33 3.14 -5.97 -6.24
CA LYS A 33 2.17 -5.87 -7.33
C LYS A 33 0.84 -5.26 -6.87
N GLN A 34 0.35 -5.66 -5.69
CA GLN A 34 -0.88 -5.14 -5.09
C GLN A 34 -0.75 -3.64 -4.77
N ALA A 35 0.32 -3.24 -4.06
CA ALA A 35 0.57 -1.84 -3.72
C ALA A 35 0.71 -0.97 -4.98
N ARG A 36 1.43 -1.44 -6.00
CA ARG A 36 1.53 -0.75 -7.30
C ARG A 36 0.16 -0.55 -7.95
N GLY A 37 -0.72 -1.55 -7.89
CA GLY A 37 -2.08 -1.45 -8.43
C GLY A 37 -2.86 -0.30 -7.81
N VAL A 38 -2.78 -0.15 -6.48
CA VAL A 38 -3.42 0.95 -5.75
C VAL A 38 -2.79 2.30 -6.13
N ILE A 39 -1.46 2.39 -6.15
CA ILE A 39 -0.77 3.64 -6.48
C ILE A 39 -1.18 4.13 -7.88
N VAL A 40 -1.22 3.24 -8.86
CA VAL A 40 -1.60 3.59 -10.23
C VAL A 40 -3.09 3.92 -10.33
N LYS A 41 -3.97 3.13 -9.70
CA LYS A 41 -5.43 3.33 -9.76
C LYS A 41 -5.85 4.69 -9.17
N TYR A 42 -5.20 5.11 -8.09
CA TYR A 42 -5.53 6.35 -7.38
C TYR A 42 -4.53 7.49 -7.64
N ARG A 43 -3.62 7.34 -8.62
CA ARG A 43 -2.58 8.31 -8.97
C ARG A 43 -1.82 8.84 -7.75
N LEU A 44 -1.45 7.95 -6.84
CA LEU A 44 -0.79 8.30 -5.57
C LEU A 44 0.72 8.58 -5.73
N SER A 45 1.22 8.78 -6.96
CA SER A 45 2.64 8.93 -7.28
C SER A 45 3.23 10.32 -7.02
N GLY A 46 2.48 11.23 -6.39
CA GLY A 46 3.02 12.51 -5.91
C GLY A 46 3.15 13.60 -6.96
N GLU A 47 2.39 13.52 -8.06
CA GLU A 47 2.21 14.64 -8.99
C GLU A 47 0.77 15.14 -8.81
N GLU A 48 0.62 16.45 -8.57
CA GLU A 48 -0.59 17.22 -8.21
C GLU A 48 -0.79 17.49 -6.71
N ASP A 49 0.08 18.35 -6.15
CA ASP A 49 -0.33 19.45 -5.26
C ASP A 49 0.73 20.58 -5.38
N GLU A 50 0.88 21.13 -6.59
CA GLU A 50 1.31 22.52 -6.76
C GLU A 50 0.05 23.36 -6.95
N LYS A 51 -0.45 23.93 -5.84
CA LYS A 51 -1.31 25.11 -5.85
C LYS A 51 -0.96 26.01 -4.68
#